data_AF-A0A6N7ESD8-F1
#
_entry.id   AF-A0A6N7ESD8-F1
#
_cell.length_a   1.000
_cell.length_b   1.000
_cell.length_c   1.000
_cell.angle_alpha   90.00
_cell.angle_beta   90.00
_cell.angle_gamma   90.00
#
_symmetry.space_group_name_H-M   'P 1'
#
loop_
_entity.id
_entity.type
_entity.pdbx_description
1 polymer ?
#
loop_
_entity_poly.entity_id
_entity_poly.type
_entity_poly.pdbx_seq_one_letter_code
_entity_poly.pdbx_strand_id
1 'polypeptide(L)'
;MTLRFIYPIICPIIYTARLSAILLLLLTSVGKTAEYILPPKGFDVIGQAELIAANDQETLFDIARRYGLGFNEISKANPDVDPWYPGAGTPVVIPTRFILPDTPREGIVLNLPEMRLYYYPEPQPGEPPKVITYPAGIGQMDWETPIGKTYISEKRTDPTWTPPTSIREKYAALGEILPDVVPAGPENPLGTRAMRLGLPSYLIHGTNKPDGVGMRISHGCVRLRQEDIEALFDIVPVKTNVNIVNQPLKIGYFADQLFMEFHSPLEEDGLTFDDNYRNAIQTANAKLDLFSIGVSESTIKAVVEEESGLPVQVTH
;
A
#
# COMPACT_ATOMS: atom_id res chain seq x y z
N MET A 1 55.91 -67.92 -32.85
CA MET A 1 56.24 -67.78 -31.42
C MET A 1 57.38 -66.78 -31.29
N THR A 2 57.06 -65.51 -31.08
CA THR A 2 57.97 -64.46 -30.57
C THR A 2 57.15 -63.19 -30.32
N LEU A 3 57.06 -62.79 -29.04
CA LEU A 3 56.45 -61.54 -28.59
C LEU A 3 57.29 -60.32 -29.04
N ARG A 4 56.63 -59.21 -29.38
CA ARG A 4 57.21 -57.87 -29.25
C ARG A 4 56.18 -56.91 -28.65
N PHE A 5 56.55 -56.36 -27.49
CA PHE A 5 55.91 -55.23 -26.82
C PHE A 5 56.16 -53.94 -27.60
N ILE A 6 55.14 -53.08 -27.73
CA ILE A 6 55.29 -51.67 -28.11
C ILE A 6 54.41 -50.84 -27.16
N TYR A 7 55.06 -49.93 -26.43
CA TYR A 7 54.44 -48.91 -25.57
C TYR A 7 53.75 -47.82 -26.41
N PRO A 8 52.61 -47.26 -25.98
CA PRO A 8 52.05 -46.07 -26.62
C PRO A 8 52.60 -44.77 -26.01
N ILE A 9 52.79 -43.80 -26.90
CA ILE A 9 53.30 -42.45 -26.68
C ILE A 9 52.25 -41.59 -25.98
N ILE A 10 52.67 -40.86 -24.95
CA ILE A 10 51.90 -39.85 -24.21
C ILE A 10 51.93 -38.53 -25.00
N CYS A 11 50.76 -37.95 -25.27
CA CYS A 11 50.60 -36.59 -25.82
C CYS A 11 49.85 -35.72 -24.79
N PRO A 12 50.36 -34.55 -24.37
CA PRO A 12 49.71 -33.73 -23.36
C PRO A 12 48.68 -32.79 -24.02
N ILE A 13 47.41 -32.91 -23.63
CA ILE A 13 46.35 -31.97 -24.00
C ILE A 13 46.42 -30.77 -23.05
N ILE A 14 46.71 -29.60 -23.60
CA ILE A 14 46.70 -28.30 -22.92
C ILE A 14 45.24 -27.88 -22.73
N TYR A 15 44.77 -27.81 -21.49
CA TYR A 15 43.48 -27.21 -21.13
C TYR A 15 43.62 -25.68 -21.06
N THR A 16 43.05 -24.96 -22.03
CA THR A 16 42.82 -23.52 -21.91
C THR A 16 41.53 -23.29 -21.12
N ALA A 17 41.65 -22.85 -19.86
CA ALA A 17 40.51 -22.42 -19.06
C ALA A 17 39.98 -21.07 -19.59
N ARG A 18 38.77 -21.06 -20.19
CA ARG A 18 38.03 -19.83 -20.44
C ARG A 18 37.32 -19.43 -19.14
N LEU A 19 37.76 -18.33 -18.51
CA LEU A 19 36.97 -17.66 -17.49
C LEU A 19 35.72 -17.06 -18.16
N SER A 20 34.57 -17.69 -17.97
CA SER A 20 33.27 -17.05 -18.20
C SER A 20 33.00 -16.12 -17.02
N ALA A 21 33.14 -14.82 -17.22
CA ALA A 21 32.64 -13.83 -16.28
C ALA A 21 31.12 -13.91 -16.24
N ILE A 22 30.57 -14.51 -15.17
CA ILE A 22 29.14 -14.46 -14.87
C ILE A 22 28.85 -13.05 -14.38
N LEU A 23 28.25 -12.24 -15.25
CA LEU A 23 27.72 -10.93 -14.90
C LEU A 23 26.51 -11.16 -13.99
N LEU A 24 26.72 -11.05 -12.68
CA LEU A 24 25.66 -11.06 -11.68
C LEU A 24 24.87 -9.76 -11.84
N LEU A 25 23.77 -9.78 -12.62
CA LEU A 25 22.80 -8.69 -12.60
C LEU A 25 22.17 -8.66 -11.20
N LEU A 26 22.57 -7.67 -10.41
CA LEU A 26 21.80 -7.22 -9.25
C LEU A 26 20.44 -6.73 -9.77
N LEU A 27 19.44 -7.61 -9.74
CA LEU A 27 18.05 -7.24 -9.89
C LEU A 27 17.68 -6.43 -8.65
N THR A 28 17.86 -5.11 -8.70
CA THR A 28 17.20 -4.23 -7.76
C THR A 28 15.70 -4.39 -7.98
N SER A 29 14.99 -4.97 -7.03
CA SER A 29 13.53 -5.02 -7.06
C SER A 29 13.00 -3.59 -6.89
N VAL A 30 12.82 -2.91 -8.01
CA VAL A 30 11.99 -1.69 -8.03
C VAL A 30 10.59 -2.15 -7.61
N GLY A 31 10.05 -1.56 -6.55
CA GLY A 31 8.71 -1.87 -6.07
C GLY A 31 7.71 -1.79 -7.21
N LYS A 32 6.85 -2.80 -7.36
CA LYS A 32 5.86 -2.82 -8.42
C LYS A 32 4.77 -1.81 -8.05
N THR A 33 4.64 -0.72 -8.79
CA THR A 33 3.50 0.19 -8.65
C THR A 33 2.21 -0.60 -8.93
N ALA A 34 1.27 -0.60 -7.98
CA ALA A 34 0.04 -1.37 -8.08
C ALA A 34 -0.97 -0.65 -8.97
N GLU A 35 -0.95 -0.98 -10.26
CA GLU A 35 -1.86 -0.45 -11.29
C GLU A 35 -2.89 -1.51 -11.70
N TYR A 36 -4.17 -1.10 -11.77
CA TYR A 36 -5.29 -1.97 -12.10
C TYR A 36 -6.19 -1.33 -13.16
N ILE A 37 -6.68 -2.12 -14.10
CA ILE A 37 -7.76 -1.68 -15.00
C ILE A 37 -9.03 -1.52 -14.18
N LEU A 38 -9.74 -0.41 -14.37
CA LEU A 38 -11.01 -0.19 -13.69
C LEU A 38 -12.04 -1.20 -14.19
N PRO A 39 -12.78 -1.83 -13.26
CA PRO A 39 -13.82 -2.77 -13.64
C PRO A 39 -14.99 -2.00 -14.28
N PRO A 40 -15.82 -2.66 -15.09
CA PRO A 40 -16.98 -2.02 -15.70
C PRO A 40 -17.90 -1.40 -14.64
N LYS A 41 -18.69 -0.40 -15.06
CA LYS A 41 -19.65 0.26 -14.17
C LYS A 41 -20.58 -0.78 -13.51
N GLY A 42 -20.73 -0.70 -12.20
CA GLY A 42 -21.50 -1.64 -11.40
C GLY A 42 -20.67 -2.70 -10.68
N PHE A 43 -19.39 -2.85 -11.02
CA PHE A 43 -18.44 -3.69 -10.31
C PHE A 43 -17.38 -2.83 -9.62
N ASP A 44 -16.93 -3.26 -8.44
CA ASP A 44 -16.10 -2.46 -7.56
C ASP A 44 -14.80 -3.15 -7.14
N VAL A 45 -14.71 -4.47 -7.35
CA VAL A 45 -13.56 -5.27 -6.92
C VAL A 45 -12.47 -5.29 -7.99
N ILE A 46 -11.23 -5.03 -7.57
CA ILE A 46 -10.03 -5.05 -8.40
C ILE A 46 -8.96 -5.96 -7.81
N GLY A 47 -8.00 -6.34 -8.64
CA GLY A 47 -6.83 -7.11 -8.22
C GLY A 47 -7.16 -8.55 -7.81
N GLN A 48 -6.19 -9.19 -7.16
CA GLN A 48 -6.26 -10.58 -6.72
C GLN A 48 -5.41 -10.75 -5.46
N ALA A 49 -5.85 -11.60 -4.54
CA ALA A 49 -5.01 -12.01 -3.43
C ALA A 49 -4.09 -13.13 -3.91
N GLU A 50 -2.85 -13.13 -3.45
CA GLU A 50 -1.86 -14.15 -3.81
C GLU A 50 -1.36 -14.86 -2.54
N LEU A 51 -0.96 -16.12 -2.68
CA LEU A 51 -0.28 -16.85 -1.62
C LEU A 51 1.15 -17.10 -2.07
N ILE A 52 2.11 -16.60 -1.31
CA ILE A 52 3.54 -16.79 -1.58
C ILE A 52 4.18 -17.57 -0.44
N ALA A 53 5.36 -18.14 -0.70
CA ALA A 53 6.22 -18.66 0.35
C ALA A 53 7.27 -17.59 0.69
N ALA A 54 7.37 -17.22 1.97
CA ALA A 54 8.42 -16.32 2.44
C ALA A 54 9.81 -16.95 2.28
N ASN A 55 10.82 -16.12 2.00
CA ASN A 55 12.22 -16.54 2.04
C ASN A 55 12.84 -16.39 3.45
N ASP A 56 14.03 -16.94 3.66
CA ASP A 56 14.74 -16.93 4.96
C ASP A 56 15.36 -15.59 5.36
N GLN A 57 15.37 -14.60 4.46
CA GLN A 57 16.09 -13.33 4.62
C GLN A 57 15.17 -12.11 4.58
N GLU A 58 13.86 -12.28 4.40
CA GLU A 58 12.90 -11.19 4.27
C GLU A 58 11.96 -11.10 5.47
N THR A 59 11.66 -9.87 5.86
CA THR A 59 10.61 -9.56 6.84
C THR A 59 9.26 -9.38 6.13
N LEU A 60 8.15 -9.30 6.88
CA LEU A 60 6.88 -8.87 6.30
C LEU A 60 6.95 -7.44 5.73
N PHE A 61 7.82 -6.57 6.27
CA PHE A 61 8.04 -5.24 5.70
C PHE A 61 8.65 -5.29 4.30
N ASP A 62 9.65 -6.17 4.10
CA ASP A 62 10.30 -6.35 2.80
C ASP A 62 9.31 -6.91 1.78
N ILE A 63 8.50 -7.89 2.19
CA ILE A 63 7.41 -8.43 1.36
C ILE A 63 6.40 -7.32 1.04
N ALA A 64 5.90 -6.60 2.04
CA ALA A 64 4.94 -5.53 1.82
C ALA A 64 5.45 -4.49 0.83
N ARG A 65 6.69 -4.03 0.99
CA ARG A 65 7.30 -3.05 0.09
C ARG A 65 7.41 -3.58 -1.34
N ARG A 66 7.84 -4.83 -1.53
CA ARG A 66 7.93 -5.47 -2.86
C ARG A 66 6.59 -5.52 -3.59
N TYR A 67 5.50 -5.73 -2.85
CA TYR A 67 4.13 -5.84 -3.38
C TYR A 67 3.32 -4.55 -3.31
N GLY A 68 3.94 -3.42 -2.91
CA GLY A 68 3.23 -2.15 -2.83
C GLY A 68 2.19 -2.08 -1.71
N LEU A 69 2.38 -2.80 -0.62
CA LEU A 69 1.47 -2.87 0.54
C LEU A 69 1.97 -2.05 1.73
N GLY A 70 1.05 -1.66 2.60
CA GLY A 70 1.38 -1.05 3.90
C GLY A 70 1.72 -2.11 4.96
N PHE A 71 2.38 -1.70 6.04
CA PHE A 71 2.73 -2.65 7.11
C PHE A 71 1.50 -3.25 7.80
N ASN A 72 0.54 -2.41 8.23
CA ASN A 72 -0.66 -2.91 8.91
C ASN A 72 -1.47 -3.83 8.00
N GLU A 73 -1.50 -3.53 6.71
CA GLU A 73 -2.23 -4.29 5.71
C GLU A 73 -1.67 -5.72 5.55
N ILE A 74 -0.36 -5.90 5.39
CA ILE A 74 0.21 -7.25 5.30
C ILE A 74 0.09 -7.99 6.64
N SER A 75 0.23 -7.28 7.77
CA SER A 75 0.24 -7.91 9.09
C SER A 75 -1.16 -8.40 9.48
N LYS A 76 -2.21 -7.62 9.20
CA LYS A 76 -3.60 -8.01 9.46
C LYS A 76 -4.07 -9.15 8.56
N ALA A 77 -3.58 -9.21 7.32
CA ALA A 77 -3.85 -10.35 6.44
C ALA A 77 -3.12 -11.64 6.87
N ASN A 78 -2.13 -11.53 7.77
CA ASN A 78 -1.28 -12.65 8.22
C ASN A 78 -1.05 -12.62 9.75
N PRO A 79 -2.12 -12.72 10.56
CA PRO A 79 -2.02 -12.51 12.01
C PRO A 79 -1.13 -13.55 12.73
N ASP A 80 -0.96 -14.72 12.13
CA ASP A 80 -0.15 -15.83 12.68
C ASP A 80 1.31 -15.83 12.20
N VAL A 81 1.71 -14.86 11.36
CA VAL A 81 3.07 -14.77 10.81
C VAL A 81 3.87 -13.72 11.56
N ASP A 82 5.07 -14.09 12.03
CA ASP A 82 5.98 -13.16 12.69
C ASP A 82 6.43 -12.06 11.69
N PRO A 83 6.18 -10.77 11.97
CA PRO A 83 6.52 -9.69 11.05
C PRO A 83 8.02 -9.51 10.80
N TRP A 84 8.87 -9.89 11.75
CA TRP A 84 10.31 -9.72 11.71
C TRP A 84 11.03 -10.96 11.20
N TYR A 85 10.42 -12.13 11.36
CA TYR A 85 10.97 -13.38 10.87
C TYR A 85 9.86 -14.36 10.46
N PRO A 86 9.24 -14.17 9.27
CA PRO A 86 8.22 -15.09 8.76
C PRO A 86 8.69 -16.54 8.71
N GLY A 87 9.97 -16.76 8.42
CA GLY A 87 10.58 -18.07 8.24
C GLY A 87 10.42 -18.60 6.82
N ALA A 88 11.44 -19.32 6.34
CA ALA A 88 11.43 -19.85 4.98
C ALA A 88 10.30 -20.85 4.75
N GLY A 89 9.60 -20.69 3.64
CA GLY A 89 8.49 -21.56 3.24
C GLY A 89 7.17 -21.24 3.92
N THR A 90 7.14 -20.30 4.88
CA THR A 90 5.90 -19.87 5.54
C THR A 90 4.95 -19.28 4.50
N PRO A 91 3.70 -19.75 4.42
CA PRO A 91 2.70 -19.18 3.53
C PRO A 91 2.33 -17.77 3.98
N VAL A 92 2.45 -16.80 3.08
CA VAL A 92 2.08 -15.40 3.32
C VAL A 92 1.04 -14.97 2.29
N VAL A 93 -0.10 -14.51 2.78
CA VAL A 93 -1.16 -13.90 1.98
C VAL A 93 -0.74 -12.50 1.58
N ILE A 94 -0.81 -12.22 0.29
CA ILE A 94 -0.56 -10.91 -0.31
C ILE A 94 -1.94 -10.29 -0.61
N PRO A 95 -2.42 -9.33 0.21
CA PRO A 95 -3.75 -8.74 0.09
C PRO A 95 -3.86 -7.73 -1.07
N THR A 96 -3.51 -8.11 -2.30
CA THR A 96 -3.57 -7.22 -3.49
C THR A 96 -4.93 -7.23 -4.21
N ARG A 97 -6.01 -7.55 -3.49
CA ARG A 97 -7.40 -7.46 -3.94
C ARG A 97 -8.12 -6.41 -3.11
N PHE A 98 -8.83 -5.50 -3.76
CA PHE A 98 -9.50 -4.37 -3.11
C PHE A 98 -10.92 -4.20 -3.62
N ILE A 99 -11.80 -3.76 -2.75
CA ILE A 99 -13.03 -3.06 -3.09
C ILE A 99 -12.70 -1.58 -3.18
N LEU A 100 -13.01 -0.94 -4.31
CA LEU A 100 -12.81 0.51 -4.47
C LEU A 100 -13.69 1.29 -3.48
N PRO A 101 -13.19 2.39 -2.88
CA PRO A 101 -13.99 3.25 -2.01
C PRO A 101 -15.25 3.77 -2.73
N ASP A 102 -16.37 3.87 -2.00
CA ASP A 102 -17.64 4.38 -2.54
C ASP A 102 -17.58 5.90 -2.71
N THR A 103 -16.94 6.29 -3.79
CA THR A 103 -16.61 7.67 -4.16
C THR A 103 -16.57 7.78 -5.69
N PRO A 104 -16.71 8.98 -6.26
CA PRO A 104 -16.37 9.19 -7.66
C PRO A 104 -14.93 8.73 -7.93
N ARG A 105 -14.76 7.88 -8.95
CA ARG A 105 -13.46 7.32 -9.37
C ARG A 105 -12.66 8.34 -10.20
N GLU A 106 -12.36 9.48 -9.59
CA GLU A 106 -11.69 10.62 -10.21
C GLU A 106 -10.60 11.18 -9.29
N GLY A 107 -9.53 11.72 -9.88
CA GLY A 107 -8.45 12.35 -9.12
C GLY A 107 -7.84 11.42 -8.09
N ILE A 108 -7.61 11.92 -6.87
CA ILE A 108 -7.07 11.16 -5.75
C ILE A 108 -8.17 10.88 -4.74
N VAL A 109 -8.27 9.65 -4.28
CA VAL A 109 -9.06 9.25 -3.11
C VAL A 109 -8.12 8.68 -2.06
N LEU A 110 -8.15 9.23 -0.85
CA LEU A 110 -7.42 8.68 0.30
C LEU A 110 -8.43 8.10 1.28
N ASN A 111 -8.39 6.80 1.52
CA ASN A 111 -9.22 6.17 2.53
C ASN A 111 -8.39 5.90 3.79
N LEU A 112 -8.77 6.53 4.90
CA LEU A 112 -7.96 6.58 6.12
C LEU A 112 -7.85 5.22 6.85
N PRO A 113 -8.93 4.45 7.07
CA PRO A 113 -8.86 3.19 7.83
C PRO A 113 -8.00 2.11 7.17
N GLU A 114 -8.00 2.06 5.84
CA GLU A 114 -7.14 1.15 5.07
C GLU A 114 -5.76 1.75 4.75
N MET A 115 -5.54 3.02 5.13
CA MET A 115 -4.28 3.75 4.91
C MET A 115 -3.81 3.69 3.47
N ARG A 116 -4.73 3.92 2.52
CA ARG A 116 -4.48 3.70 1.09
C ARG A 116 -4.96 4.85 0.24
N LEU A 117 -4.09 5.23 -0.69
CA LEU A 117 -4.34 6.24 -1.71
C LEU A 117 -4.65 5.56 -3.04
N TYR A 118 -5.71 6.01 -3.68
CA TYR A 118 -6.15 5.62 -5.01
C TYR A 118 -6.02 6.83 -5.94
N TYR A 119 -5.32 6.69 -7.05
CA TYR A 119 -5.25 7.70 -8.09
C TYR A 119 -5.90 7.19 -9.37
N TYR A 120 -6.87 7.94 -9.87
CA TYR A 120 -7.59 7.67 -11.11
C TYR A 120 -7.09 8.66 -12.18
N PRO A 121 -6.06 8.30 -12.96
CA PRO A 121 -5.59 9.14 -14.06
C PRO A 121 -6.65 9.26 -15.15
N GLU A 122 -6.67 10.40 -15.83
CA GLU A 122 -7.48 10.57 -17.03
C GLU A 122 -7.04 9.55 -18.10
N PRO A 123 -7.95 8.74 -18.65
CA PRO A 123 -7.60 7.72 -19.65
C PRO A 123 -7.03 8.38 -20.91
N GLN A 124 -5.93 7.84 -21.45
CA GLN A 124 -5.46 8.25 -22.77
C GLN A 124 -6.37 7.68 -23.87
N PRO A 125 -6.45 8.33 -25.05
CA PRO A 125 -7.26 7.82 -26.15
C PRO A 125 -6.92 6.36 -26.51
N GLY A 126 -7.89 5.46 -26.37
CA GLY A 126 -7.72 4.03 -26.68
C GLY A 126 -7.23 3.17 -25.52
N GLU A 127 -6.92 3.76 -24.36
CA GLU A 127 -6.58 3.02 -23.14
C GLU A 127 -7.80 2.84 -22.24
N PRO A 128 -7.95 1.67 -21.58
CA PRO A 128 -9.02 1.50 -20.60
C PRO A 128 -8.76 2.40 -19.38
N PRO A 129 -9.81 2.87 -18.69
CA PRO A 129 -9.65 3.59 -17.44
C PRO A 129 -8.96 2.69 -16.42
N LYS A 130 -8.13 3.30 -15.57
CA LYS A 130 -7.30 2.57 -14.60
C LYS A 130 -7.28 3.28 -13.24
N VAL A 131 -6.78 2.57 -12.25
CA VAL A 131 -6.53 3.07 -10.91
C VAL A 131 -5.15 2.61 -10.47
N ILE A 132 -4.41 3.51 -9.84
CA ILE A 132 -3.09 3.25 -9.28
C ILE A 132 -3.20 3.42 -7.77
N THR A 133 -2.79 2.41 -7.01
CA THR A 133 -2.92 2.42 -5.55
C THR A 133 -1.57 2.49 -4.87
N TYR A 134 -1.51 3.22 -3.77
CA TYR A 134 -0.31 3.37 -2.95
C TYR A 134 -0.67 3.26 -1.47
N PRO A 135 0.12 2.53 -0.66
CA PRO A 135 -0.06 2.55 0.78
C PRO A 135 0.46 3.89 1.31
N ALA A 136 -0.21 4.40 2.32
CA ALA A 136 0.06 5.69 2.91
C ALA A 136 0.29 5.57 4.42
N GLY A 137 1.13 6.41 4.98
CA GLY A 137 1.12 6.71 6.41
C GLY A 137 0.25 7.93 6.66
N ILE A 138 -0.53 7.91 7.74
CA ILE A 138 -1.44 9.01 8.09
C ILE A 138 -1.13 9.58 9.49
N GLY A 139 -1.88 10.61 9.85
CA GLY A 139 -1.82 11.25 11.15
C GLY A 139 -2.12 10.32 12.33
N GLN A 140 -1.41 10.55 13.44
CA GLN A 140 -1.81 10.04 14.76
C GLN A 140 -3.08 10.74 15.24
N MET A 141 -3.73 10.19 16.28
CA MET A 141 -4.99 10.69 16.83
C MET A 141 -4.94 12.19 17.18
N ASP A 142 -3.86 12.67 17.81
CA ASP A 142 -3.70 14.09 18.17
C ASP A 142 -3.40 15.01 16.96
N TRP A 143 -3.22 14.43 15.77
CA TRP A 143 -2.95 15.12 14.51
C TRP A 143 -3.67 14.43 13.36
N GLU A 144 -5.00 14.46 13.39
CA GLU A 144 -5.84 13.78 12.40
C GLU A 144 -5.58 14.30 10.98
N THR A 145 -5.68 13.38 10.01
CA THR A 145 -5.74 13.74 8.59
C THR A 145 -7.21 14.13 8.27
N PRO A 146 -7.47 15.33 7.71
CA PRO A 146 -8.83 15.86 7.61
C PRO A 146 -9.67 15.09 6.59
N ILE A 147 -10.94 14.85 6.91
CA ILE A 147 -11.92 14.30 5.97
C ILE A 147 -12.49 15.40 5.07
N GLY A 148 -12.71 15.08 3.81
CA GLY A 148 -13.42 15.94 2.86
C GLY A 148 -12.71 16.15 1.53
N LYS A 149 -13.27 17.05 0.73
CA LYS A 149 -12.78 17.37 -0.61
C LYS A 149 -11.79 18.53 -0.57
N THR A 150 -10.70 18.36 -1.30
CA THR A 150 -9.65 19.37 -1.54
C THR A 150 -9.02 19.13 -2.91
N TYR A 151 -7.86 19.71 -3.18
CA TYR A 151 -7.15 19.56 -4.44
C TYR A 151 -5.63 19.74 -4.24
N ILE A 152 -4.83 19.32 -5.21
CA ILE A 152 -3.39 19.60 -5.24
C ILE A 152 -3.16 21.08 -5.57
N SER A 153 -2.72 21.87 -4.59
CA SER A 153 -2.53 23.31 -4.75
C SER A 153 -1.15 23.67 -5.31
N GLU A 154 -0.13 22.90 -4.96
CA GLU A 154 1.26 23.15 -5.32
C GLU A 154 2.04 21.82 -5.32
N LYS A 155 3.08 21.74 -6.14
CA LYS A 155 4.03 20.63 -6.19
C LYS A 155 5.46 21.16 -6.05
N ARG A 156 6.28 20.54 -5.21
CA ARG A 156 7.70 20.87 -5.04
C ARG A 156 8.57 19.62 -5.08
N THR A 157 9.61 19.66 -5.90
CA THR A 157 10.75 18.76 -5.81
C THR A 157 11.70 19.25 -4.73
N ASP A 158 12.36 18.33 -4.04
CA ASP A 158 13.36 18.58 -3.01
C ASP A 158 12.92 19.66 -2.00
N PRO A 159 11.77 19.43 -1.32
CA PRO A 159 11.20 20.42 -0.43
C PRO A 159 12.09 20.65 0.79
N THR A 160 12.21 21.90 1.24
CA THR A 160 12.65 22.20 2.60
C THR A 160 11.53 21.93 3.59
N TRP A 161 11.85 21.49 4.80
CA TRP A 161 10.87 21.34 5.89
C TRP A 161 11.08 22.38 6.98
N THR A 162 10.03 23.12 7.30
CA THR A 162 9.99 24.02 8.45
C THR A 162 9.13 23.35 9.53
N PRO A 163 9.72 22.91 10.65
CA PRO A 163 8.96 22.27 11.73
C PRO A 163 7.82 23.19 12.22
N PRO A 164 6.57 22.70 12.25
CA PRO A 164 5.45 23.42 12.86
C PRO A 164 5.69 23.70 14.33
N THR A 165 5.04 24.73 14.88
CA THR A 165 5.18 25.14 16.29
C THR A 165 4.94 23.99 17.25
N SER A 166 3.87 23.20 17.04
CA SER A 166 3.54 22.04 17.87
C SER A 166 4.66 20.99 17.92
N ILE A 167 5.36 20.78 16.81
CA ILE A 167 6.50 19.85 16.74
C ILE A 167 7.70 20.43 17.48
N ARG A 168 7.97 21.73 17.33
CA ARG A 168 9.06 22.39 18.06
C ARG A 168 8.86 22.31 19.56
N GLU A 169 7.64 22.56 20.04
CA GLU A 169 7.28 22.49 21.46
C GLU A 169 7.47 21.06 22.00
N LYS A 170 7.02 20.05 21.25
CA LYS A 170 7.21 18.63 21.61
C LYS A 170 8.67 18.24 21.74
N TYR A 171 9.51 18.61 20.78
CA TYR A 171 10.95 18.31 20.82
C TYR A 171 11.67 19.11 21.91
N ALA A 172 11.31 20.39 22.09
CA ALA A 172 11.88 21.23 23.15
C ALA A 172 11.60 20.68 24.55
N ALA A 173 10.40 20.10 24.77
CA ALA A 173 10.05 19.41 26.02
C ALA A 173 10.92 18.18 26.30
N LEU A 174 11.51 17.57 25.26
CA LEU A 174 12.47 16.47 25.36
C LEU A 174 13.93 16.95 25.46
N GLY A 175 14.17 18.26 25.52
CA GLY A 175 15.51 18.85 25.55
C GLY A 175 16.18 18.95 24.18
N GLU A 176 15.44 18.73 23.09
CA GLU A 176 15.95 18.79 21.71
C GLU A 176 15.48 20.07 21.01
N ILE A 177 16.42 20.82 20.43
CA ILE A 177 16.11 22.03 19.65
C ILE A 177 16.17 21.69 18.17
N LEU A 178 15.03 21.74 17.50
CA LEU A 178 14.96 21.55 16.04
C LEU A 178 15.50 22.77 15.28
N PRO A 179 16.16 22.58 14.14
CA PRO A 179 16.58 23.68 13.28
C PRO A 179 15.38 24.45 12.72
N ASP A 180 15.60 25.72 12.37
CA ASP A 180 14.52 26.55 11.81
C ASP A 180 14.01 26.05 10.48
N VAL A 181 14.93 25.53 9.66
CA VAL A 181 14.64 24.90 8.38
C VAL A 181 15.53 23.67 8.26
N VAL A 182 14.92 22.53 7.97
CA VAL A 182 15.62 21.33 7.52
C VAL A 182 15.75 21.42 5.99
N PRO A 183 16.98 21.45 5.44
CA PRO A 183 17.18 21.53 4.00
C PRO A 183 16.71 20.25 3.30
N ALA A 184 16.61 20.29 1.97
CA ALA A 184 16.41 19.07 1.19
C ALA A 184 17.59 18.09 1.39
N GLY A 185 17.29 16.79 1.35
CA GLY A 185 18.28 15.72 1.49
C GLY A 185 17.74 14.50 2.22
N PRO A 186 18.58 13.47 2.46
CA PRO A 186 18.17 12.20 3.07
C PRO A 186 17.54 12.36 4.47
N GLU A 187 17.96 13.36 5.23
CA GLU A 187 17.44 13.63 6.59
C GLU A 187 16.13 14.40 6.60
N ASN A 188 15.64 14.86 5.45
CA ASN A 188 14.41 15.63 5.38
C ASN A 188 13.18 14.72 5.53
N PRO A 189 12.30 14.97 6.52
CA PRO A 189 11.14 14.11 6.76
C PRO A 189 10.06 14.19 5.67
N LEU A 190 10.16 15.16 4.75
CA LEU A 190 9.27 15.28 3.60
C LEU A 190 9.72 14.44 2.39
N GLY A 191 10.92 13.83 2.43
CA GLY A 191 11.49 13.11 1.29
C GLY A 191 11.81 14.03 0.10
N THR A 192 11.90 13.47 -1.11
CA THR A 192 12.30 14.23 -2.31
C THR A 192 11.14 14.95 -3.01
N ARG A 193 9.88 14.66 -2.66
CA ARG A 193 8.69 15.20 -3.33
C ARG A 193 7.62 15.56 -2.31
N ALA A 194 6.97 16.71 -2.52
CA ALA A 194 5.82 17.12 -1.74
C ALA A 194 4.75 17.76 -2.64
N MET A 195 3.50 17.35 -2.42
CA MET A 195 2.31 17.91 -3.04
C MET A 195 1.45 18.53 -1.94
N ARG A 196 1.27 19.85 -1.99
CA ARG A 196 0.46 20.59 -1.02
C ARG A 196 -1.02 20.45 -1.36
N LEU A 197 -1.86 20.29 -0.35
CA LEU A 197 -3.30 20.29 -0.51
C LEU A 197 -3.86 21.73 -0.52
N GLY A 198 -5.09 21.91 -0.98
CA GLY A 198 -5.85 23.15 -0.82
C GLY A 198 -6.24 23.46 0.63
N LEU A 199 -5.83 22.60 1.56
CA LEU A 199 -5.95 22.78 3.01
C LEU A 199 -4.63 23.31 3.57
N PRO A 200 -4.65 24.36 4.43
CA PRO A 200 -3.43 24.87 5.06
C PRO A 200 -2.66 23.76 5.78
N SER A 201 -1.34 23.73 5.60
CA SER A 201 -0.41 22.84 6.31
C SER A 201 -0.46 21.33 5.99
N TYR A 202 -1.38 20.85 5.15
CA TYR A 202 -1.43 19.43 4.76
C TYR A 202 -0.72 19.14 3.44
N LEU A 203 0.01 18.02 3.41
CA LEU A 203 0.78 17.57 2.25
C LEU A 203 0.60 16.07 2.03
N ILE A 204 0.70 15.66 0.77
CA ILE A 204 1.05 14.31 0.34
C ILE A 204 2.53 14.34 -0.02
N HIS A 205 3.38 13.61 0.69
CA HIS A 205 4.83 13.73 0.56
C HIS A 205 5.56 12.41 0.78
N GLY A 206 6.85 12.36 0.43
CA GLY A 206 7.72 11.21 0.69
C GLY A 206 8.08 11.08 2.16
N THR A 207 8.92 10.12 2.52
CA THR A 207 9.44 10.06 3.89
C THR A 207 10.83 9.45 3.94
N ASN A 208 11.64 9.93 4.87
CA ASN A 208 12.91 9.31 5.22
C ASN A 208 12.76 8.15 6.22
N LYS A 209 11.53 7.81 6.61
CA LYS A 209 11.19 6.67 7.49
C LYS A 209 10.16 5.77 6.80
N PRO A 210 10.55 5.02 5.75
CA PRO A 210 9.63 4.27 4.90
C PRO A 210 8.87 3.16 5.66
N ASP A 211 9.45 2.63 6.74
CA ASP A 211 8.84 1.58 7.57
C ASP A 211 7.54 2.04 8.26
N GLY A 212 7.30 3.35 8.31
CA GLY A 212 6.07 3.92 8.83
C GLY A 212 4.91 4.02 7.84
N VAL A 213 5.09 3.59 6.59
CA VAL A 213 4.03 3.60 5.58
C VAL A 213 3.06 2.43 5.84
N GLY A 214 1.76 2.73 5.83
CA GLY A 214 0.73 1.81 6.32
C GLY A 214 0.60 1.82 7.85
N MET A 215 0.97 2.92 8.50
CA MET A 215 0.78 3.14 9.95
C MET A 215 0.32 4.59 10.24
N ARG A 216 -0.19 4.81 11.45
CA ARG A 216 -0.50 6.14 12.02
C ARG A 216 0.72 6.73 12.73
N ILE A 217 1.60 7.40 12.00
CA ILE A 217 2.88 7.89 12.56
C ILE A 217 3.21 9.34 12.22
N SER A 218 2.36 10.01 11.46
CA SER A 218 2.58 11.39 11.06
C SER A 218 1.90 12.36 12.03
N HIS A 219 2.27 13.64 11.92
CA HIS A 219 1.57 14.73 12.60
C HIS A 219 0.55 15.38 11.63
N GLY A 220 -0.23 14.55 10.93
CA GLY A 220 -1.38 14.94 10.10
C GLY A 220 -1.19 14.86 8.59
N CYS A 221 0.05 14.92 8.09
CA CYS A 221 0.34 14.79 6.66
C CYS A 221 0.31 13.34 6.16
N VAL A 222 0.08 13.18 4.86
CA VAL A 222 0.06 11.87 4.19
C VAL A 222 1.47 11.54 3.72
N ARG A 223 1.99 10.39 4.16
CA ARG A 223 3.35 9.91 3.85
C ARG A 223 3.30 8.74 2.87
N LEU A 224 4.08 8.82 1.82
CA LEU A 224 4.32 7.74 0.87
C LEU A 224 5.78 7.32 0.95
N ARG A 225 6.10 6.11 0.49
CA ARG A 225 7.51 5.74 0.29
C ARG A 225 8.12 6.60 -0.80
N GLN A 226 9.45 6.62 -0.85
CA GLN A 226 10.18 7.51 -1.74
C GLN A 226 9.87 7.21 -3.22
N GLU A 227 9.87 5.95 -3.59
CA GLU A 227 9.50 5.47 -4.92
C GLU A 227 8.04 5.78 -5.28
N ASP A 228 7.13 5.68 -4.31
CA ASP A 228 5.70 5.87 -4.50
C ASP A 228 5.35 7.35 -4.69
N ILE A 229 5.94 8.24 -3.88
CA ILE A 229 5.72 9.68 -4.05
C ILE A 229 6.30 10.18 -5.37
N GLU A 230 7.47 9.67 -5.80
CA GLU A 230 8.08 10.08 -7.06
C GLU A 230 7.20 9.70 -8.25
N ALA A 231 6.75 8.44 -8.29
CA ALA A 231 5.85 7.96 -9.34
C ALA A 231 4.53 8.74 -9.36
N LEU A 232 3.89 8.94 -8.20
CA LEU A 232 2.65 9.70 -8.09
C LEU A 232 2.85 11.18 -8.48
N PHE A 233 3.93 11.79 -8.01
CA PHE A 233 4.25 13.19 -8.30
C PHE A 233 4.39 13.42 -9.79
N ASP A 234 5.03 12.52 -10.54
CA ASP A 234 5.28 12.75 -11.97
C ASP A 234 3.98 12.74 -12.80
N ILE A 235 2.98 11.97 -12.38
CA ILE A 235 1.74 11.78 -13.14
C ILE A 235 0.58 12.67 -12.68
N VAL A 236 0.59 13.18 -11.44
CA VAL A 236 -0.52 13.98 -10.89
C VAL A 236 -0.37 15.47 -11.25
N PRO A 237 -1.34 16.07 -11.96
CA PRO A 237 -1.35 17.52 -12.19
C PRO A 237 -1.64 18.36 -10.95
N VAL A 238 -1.20 19.62 -10.96
CA VAL A 238 -1.75 20.64 -10.04
C VAL A 238 -3.24 20.82 -10.38
N LYS A 239 -4.08 21.12 -9.37
CA LYS A 239 -5.54 21.16 -9.41
C LYS A 239 -6.25 19.82 -9.49
N THR A 240 -5.56 18.69 -9.48
CA THR A 240 -6.20 17.38 -9.30
C THR A 240 -7.00 17.36 -7.99
N ASN A 241 -8.26 16.94 -8.07
CA ASN A 241 -9.13 16.77 -6.91
C ASN A 241 -8.59 15.70 -5.98
N VAL A 242 -8.76 15.92 -4.68
CA VAL A 242 -8.40 14.98 -3.62
C VAL A 242 -9.63 14.80 -2.73
N ASN A 243 -10.09 13.58 -2.55
CA ASN A 243 -11.20 13.23 -1.66
C ASN A 243 -10.67 12.35 -0.53
N ILE A 244 -10.65 12.88 0.69
CA ILE A 244 -10.22 12.14 1.87
C ILE A 244 -11.47 11.59 2.55
N VAL A 245 -11.53 10.27 2.71
CA VAL A 245 -12.70 9.56 3.23
C VAL A 245 -12.33 8.67 4.40
N ASN A 246 -13.33 8.41 5.24
CA ASN A 246 -13.25 7.44 6.33
C ASN A 246 -14.26 6.32 6.06
N GLN A 247 -13.82 5.29 5.35
CA GLN A 247 -14.65 4.13 4.97
C GLN A 247 -13.96 2.84 5.46
N PRO A 248 -14.15 2.46 6.75
CA PRO A 248 -13.60 1.21 7.28
C PRO A 248 -14.29 -0.01 6.67
N LEU A 249 -15.59 0.14 6.37
CA LEU A 249 -16.37 -0.83 5.63
C LEU A 249 -16.47 -0.41 4.16
N LYS A 250 -16.09 -1.31 3.26
CA LYS A 250 -16.36 -1.20 1.82
C LYS A 250 -17.14 -2.42 1.36
N ILE A 251 -18.06 -2.21 0.43
CA ILE A 251 -18.87 -3.28 -0.15
C ILE A 251 -19.11 -3.04 -1.64
N GLY A 252 -19.00 -4.10 -2.43
CA GLY A 252 -19.11 -3.95 -3.87
C GLY A 252 -19.15 -5.27 -4.62
N TYR A 253 -19.56 -5.19 -5.88
CA TYR A 253 -19.80 -6.38 -6.69
C TYR A 253 -18.54 -6.84 -7.43
N PHE A 254 -18.40 -8.16 -7.54
CA PHE A 254 -17.54 -8.83 -8.49
C PHE A 254 -18.35 -9.94 -9.15
N ALA A 255 -18.61 -9.82 -10.45
CA ALA A 255 -19.63 -10.61 -11.12
C ALA A 255 -20.98 -10.53 -10.36
N ASP A 256 -21.67 -11.64 -10.18
CA ASP A 256 -22.97 -11.76 -9.51
C ASP A 256 -22.86 -11.83 -7.97
N GLN A 257 -21.66 -11.66 -7.41
CA GLN A 257 -21.40 -11.86 -5.99
C GLN A 257 -21.04 -10.56 -5.29
N LEU A 258 -21.57 -10.37 -4.09
CA LEU A 258 -21.28 -9.21 -3.25
C LEU A 258 -20.08 -9.52 -2.36
N PHE A 259 -19.09 -8.66 -2.41
CA PHE A 259 -17.90 -8.73 -1.56
C PHE A 259 -17.95 -7.63 -0.50
N MET A 260 -17.44 -7.94 0.68
CA MET A 260 -17.26 -7.03 1.80
C MET A 260 -15.78 -7.00 2.20
N GLU A 261 -15.28 -5.81 2.48
CA GLU A 261 -13.92 -5.58 2.98
C GLU A 261 -14.03 -4.68 4.20
N PHE A 262 -13.44 -5.10 5.31
CA PHE A 262 -13.49 -4.37 6.57
C PHE A 262 -12.08 -4.17 7.14
N HIS A 263 -11.80 -2.93 7.53
CA HIS A 263 -10.58 -2.49 8.19
C HIS A 263 -10.93 -1.95 9.57
N SER A 264 -10.01 -2.11 10.53
CA SER A 264 -10.16 -1.49 11.85
C SER A 264 -10.47 0.02 11.70
N PRO A 265 -11.55 0.52 12.32
CA PRO A 265 -11.86 1.94 12.34
C PRO A 265 -10.74 2.78 12.98
N LEU A 266 -10.80 4.09 12.78
CA LEU A 266 -9.92 5.00 13.51
C LEU A 266 -10.35 5.05 14.97
N GLU A 267 -9.39 5.09 15.90
CA GLU A 267 -9.66 5.06 17.35
C GLU A 267 -10.59 6.20 17.79
N GLU A 268 -10.45 7.39 17.18
CA GLU A 268 -11.26 8.58 17.42
C GLU A 268 -12.72 8.43 17.01
N ASP A 269 -13.05 7.46 16.14
CA ASP A 269 -14.44 7.20 15.75
C ASP A 269 -15.24 6.54 16.89
N GLY A 270 -14.55 5.91 17.86
CA GLY A 270 -15.17 5.28 19.03
C GLY A 270 -16.16 4.16 18.70
N LEU A 271 -16.03 3.54 17.52
CA LEU A 271 -16.96 2.51 17.03
C LEU A 271 -16.75 1.19 17.76
N THR A 272 -17.84 0.62 18.26
CA THR A 272 -17.82 -0.71 18.87
C THR A 272 -17.98 -1.81 17.81
N PHE A 273 -17.68 -3.05 18.19
CA PHE A 273 -17.99 -4.22 17.37
C PHE A 273 -19.47 -4.24 16.92
N ASP A 274 -20.41 -4.01 17.85
CA ASP A 274 -21.84 -4.06 17.57
C ASP A 274 -22.27 -2.96 16.58
N ASP A 275 -21.62 -1.78 16.62
CA ASP A 275 -21.88 -0.70 15.68
C ASP A 275 -21.40 -1.05 14.27
N ASN A 276 -20.17 -1.57 14.17
CA ASN A 276 -19.59 -2.00 12.90
C ASN A 276 -20.38 -3.17 12.29
N TYR A 277 -20.72 -4.17 13.10
CA TYR A 277 -21.49 -5.33 12.65
C TYR A 277 -22.88 -4.93 12.15
N ARG A 278 -23.59 -4.08 12.91
CA ARG A 278 -24.91 -3.57 12.49
C ARG A 278 -24.81 -2.77 11.19
N ASN A 279 -23.81 -1.90 11.07
CA ASN A 279 -23.57 -1.13 9.86
C ASN A 279 -23.27 -2.05 8.67
N ALA A 280 -22.46 -3.10 8.86
CA ALA A 280 -22.12 -4.08 7.83
C ALA A 280 -23.36 -4.81 7.31
N ILE A 281 -24.22 -5.29 8.21
CA ILE A 281 -25.49 -5.95 7.86
C ILE A 281 -26.43 -4.99 7.11
N GLN A 282 -26.59 -3.76 7.60
CA GLN A 282 -27.46 -2.78 6.96
C GLN A 282 -26.98 -2.40 5.56
N THR A 283 -25.68 -2.14 5.42
CA THR A 283 -25.06 -1.76 4.14
C THR A 283 -25.14 -2.91 3.15
N ALA A 284 -24.92 -4.15 3.60
CA ALA A 284 -25.01 -5.33 2.75
C ALA A 284 -26.44 -5.53 2.23
N ASN A 285 -27.44 -5.50 3.11
CA ASN A 285 -28.84 -5.62 2.71
C ASN A 285 -29.31 -4.47 1.80
N ALA A 286 -28.79 -3.26 1.98
CA ALA A 286 -29.10 -2.13 1.11
C ALA A 286 -28.47 -2.24 -0.30
N LYS A 287 -27.36 -2.97 -0.44
CA LYS A 287 -26.67 -3.20 -1.73
C LYS A 287 -27.16 -4.42 -2.49
N LEU A 288 -27.88 -5.34 -1.85
CA LEU A 288 -28.43 -6.52 -2.51
C LEU A 288 -29.32 -6.10 -3.68
N ASP A 289 -29.09 -6.71 -4.84
CA ASP A 289 -30.00 -6.58 -5.97
C ASP A 289 -31.22 -7.49 -5.80
N LEU A 290 -32.22 -7.32 -6.67
CA LEU A 290 -33.47 -8.10 -6.62
C LEU A 290 -33.28 -9.60 -6.88
N PHE A 291 -32.09 -10.04 -7.33
CA PHE A 291 -31.81 -11.43 -7.73
C PHE A 291 -30.90 -12.16 -6.74
N SER A 292 -30.33 -11.45 -5.78
CA SER A 292 -29.44 -12.03 -4.76
C SER A 292 -30.21 -12.91 -3.77
N ILE A 293 -29.63 -14.07 -3.44
CA ILE A 293 -30.22 -15.07 -2.53
C ILE A 293 -30.22 -14.59 -1.07
N GLY A 294 -29.49 -13.52 -0.76
CA GLY A 294 -29.34 -12.94 0.57
C GLY A 294 -27.86 -12.82 0.96
N VAL A 295 -27.60 -12.41 2.19
CA VAL A 295 -26.25 -12.35 2.77
C VAL A 295 -26.06 -13.31 3.93
N SER A 296 -24.87 -13.87 4.03
CA SER A 296 -24.43 -14.70 5.14
C SER A 296 -24.05 -13.83 6.34
N GLU A 297 -24.94 -13.74 7.32
CA GLU A 297 -24.67 -13.00 8.57
C GLU A 297 -23.45 -13.53 9.30
N SER A 298 -23.22 -14.85 9.31
CA SER A 298 -22.04 -15.45 9.94
C SER A 298 -20.75 -15.05 9.23
N THR A 299 -20.77 -14.92 7.90
CA THR A 299 -19.62 -14.44 7.12
C THR A 299 -19.38 -12.95 7.37
N ILE A 300 -20.44 -12.13 7.39
CA ILE A 300 -20.33 -10.70 7.71
C ILE A 300 -19.76 -10.51 9.11
N LYS A 301 -20.22 -11.32 10.08
CA LYS A 301 -19.70 -11.32 11.44
C LYS A 301 -18.20 -11.61 11.47
N ALA A 302 -17.76 -12.67 10.79
CA ALA A 302 -16.34 -13.02 10.70
C ALA A 302 -15.51 -11.90 10.06
N VAL A 303 -16.00 -11.27 8.98
CA VAL A 303 -15.31 -10.14 8.33
C VAL A 303 -15.10 -8.97 9.29
N VAL A 304 -16.09 -8.65 10.12
CA VAL A 304 -16.00 -7.57 11.11
C VAL A 304 -15.15 -7.97 12.32
N GLU A 305 -15.14 -9.23 12.73
CA GLU A 305 -14.31 -9.73 13.84
C GLU A 305 -12.83 -9.83 13.46
N GLU A 306 -12.52 -10.28 12.24
CA GLU A 306 -11.15 -10.53 11.78
C GLU A 306 -10.43 -9.24 11.39
N GLU A 307 -11.15 -8.24 10.86
CA GLU A 307 -10.59 -6.96 10.39
C GLU A 307 -9.39 -7.12 9.44
N SER A 308 -9.38 -8.21 8.67
CA SER A 308 -8.23 -8.64 7.87
C SER A 308 -7.91 -7.72 6.70
N GLY A 309 -8.84 -6.82 6.33
CA GLY A 309 -8.73 -5.96 5.16
C GLY A 309 -8.87 -6.70 3.82
N LEU A 310 -9.20 -8.00 3.83
CA LEU A 310 -9.40 -8.80 2.62
C LEU A 310 -10.87 -8.72 2.14
N PRO A 311 -11.12 -8.56 0.82
CA PRO A 311 -12.45 -8.73 0.28
C PRO A 311 -12.95 -10.18 0.39
N VAL A 312 -14.06 -10.38 1.11
CA VAL A 312 -14.72 -11.68 1.32
C VAL A 312 -16.11 -11.67 0.68
N GLN A 313 -16.46 -12.75 -0.01
CA GLN A 313 -17.81 -12.93 -0.55
C GLN A 313 -18.80 -13.10 0.62
N VAL A 314 -19.86 -12.29 0.63
CA VAL A 314 -20.89 -12.31 1.69
C VAL A 314 -22.26 -12.81 1.21
N THR A 315 -22.45 -13.02 -0.10
CA THR A 315 -23.66 -13.62 -0.67
C THR A 315 -23.66 -15.15 -0.57
N HIS A 316 -24.86 -15.72 -0.47
CA HIS A 316 -25.13 -17.17 -0.45
C HIS A 316 -24.98 -17.84 -1.82
#